data_AF-A0A0S4JQ73-F1
#
_entry.id   AF-A0A0S4JQ73-F1
#
_cell.length_a   1.000
_cell.length_b   1.000
_cell.length_c   1.000
_cell.angle_alpha   90.00
_cell.angle_beta   90.00
_cell.angle_gamma   90.00
#
_symmetry.space_group_name_H-M   'P 1'
#
loop_
_entity.id
_entity.type
_entity.pdbx_description
1 polymer ?
#
loop_
_entity_poly.entity_id
_entity_poly.type
_entity_poly.pdbx_seq_one_letter_code
_entity_poly.pdbx_strand_id
1 'polypeptide(L)'
;STLGVSHHVTTTLTKSTDDVTGNKTINQYLILDDIGEGACGKVKLAYSLERHITVAVKIVRRAVNVGTGNGRTGGNLGRRSGVNEETLRREIDLMKRLRHPNLISLFEVIDDPNAEKLYLVMRFADKGSVG
;
A
#
# COMPACT_ATOMS: atom_id res chain seq x y z
N SER A 1 12.66 10.79 -25.66
CA SER A 1 13.32 11.15 -24.39
C SER A 1 12.48 10.60 -23.25
N THR A 2 12.70 9.34 -22.89
CA THR A 2 11.87 8.64 -21.92
C THR A 2 12.28 9.09 -20.53
N LEU A 3 11.61 10.11 -19.99
CA LEU A 3 11.77 10.51 -18.59
C LEU A 3 11.49 9.28 -17.73
N GLY A 4 12.57 8.69 -17.20
CA GLY A 4 12.51 7.56 -16.30
C GLY A 4 11.74 7.97 -15.05
N VAL A 5 10.47 7.61 -14.99
CA VAL A 5 9.69 7.72 -13.75
C VAL A 5 10.27 6.66 -12.81
N SER A 6 11.30 7.06 -12.06
CA SER A 6 11.82 6.28 -10.94
C SER A 6 10.69 6.17 -9.92
N HIS A 7 10.29 4.94 -9.58
CA HIS A 7 9.34 4.74 -8.49
C HIS A 7 10.04 5.19 -7.20
N HIS A 8 9.45 6.14 -6.49
CA HIS A 8 9.98 6.55 -5.19
C HIS A 8 9.66 5.44 -4.18
N VAL A 9 10.68 4.89 -3.55
CA VAL A 9 10.52 3.90 -2.47
C VAL A 9 10.91 4.59 -1.17
N THR A 10 9.99 4.63 -0.22
CA THR A 10 10.20 5.23 1.09
C THR A 10 10.21 4.11 2.14
N THR A 11 11.22 4.09 3.00
CA THR A 11 11.39 3.05 4.04
C THR A 11 10.88 3.50 5.41
N THR A 12 10.16 4.61 5.47
CA THR A 12 9.64 5.19 6.71
C THR A 12 8.17 5.52 6.54
N LEU A 13 7.36 4.96 7.43
CA LEU A 13 5.91 5.17 7.47
C LEU A 13 5.55 6.17 8.56
N THR A 14 5.04 7.34 8.17
CA THR A 14 4.47 8.31 9.09
C THR A 14 2.95 8.26 9.01
N LYS A 15 2.28 8.22 10.17
CA LYS A 15 0.83 8.32 10.26
C LYS A 15 0.47 9.37 11.29
N SER A 16 -0.45 10.25 10.96
CA SER A 16 -1.07 11.16 11.93
C SER A 16 -2.58 11.19 11.74
N THR A 17 -3.27 11.59 12.81
CA THR A 17 -4.68 11.94 12.78
C THR A 17 -4.78 13.35 13.33
N ASP A 18 -5.47 14.23 12.61
CA ASP A 18 -5.73 15.59 13.06
C ASP A 18 -6.85 15.56 14.11
N ASP A 19 -6.60 16.10 15.30
CA ASP A 19 -7.52 16.00 16.44
C ASP A 19 -8.81 16.82 16.26
N VAL A 20 -8.76 17.86 15.41
CA VAL A 20 -9.90 18.77 15.19
C VAL A 20 -10.83 18.21 14.12
N THR A 21 -10.27 17.81 12.98
CA THR A 21 -11.02 17.36 11.81
C THR A 21 -11.21 15.84 11.77
N GLY A 22 -10.41 15.08 12.55
CA GLY A 22 -10.36 13.62 12.48
C GLY A 22 -9.63 13.08 11.24
N ASN A 23 -9.09 13.96 10.39
CA ASN A 23 -8.46 13.60 9.13
C ASN A 23 -7.22 12.75 9.34
N LYS A 24 -7.10 11.67 8.58
CA LYS A 24 -5.96 10.75 8.67
C LYS A 24 -4.98 11.02 7.54
N THR A 25 -3.70 11.04 7.85
CA THR A 25 -2.63 11.15 6.85
C THR A 25 -1.70 9.95 6.92
N ILE A 26 -1.21 9.53 5.76
CA ILE A 26 -0.12 8.58 5.61
C ILE A 26 0.95 9.28 4.78
N ASN A 27 2.12 9.53 5.37
CA ASN A 27 3.12 10.45 4.83
C ASN A 27 2.46 11.74 4.31
N GLN A 28 2.65 12.09 3.04
CA GLN A 28 2.11 13.26 2.36
C GLN A 28 0.72 13.06 1.74
N TYR A 29 0.02 11.98 2.09
CA TYR A 29 -1.28 11.61 1.53
C TYR A 29 -2.38 11.75 2.57
N LEU A 30 -3.31 12.68 2.32
CA LEU A 30 -4.54 12.83 3.09
C LEU A 30 -5.52 11.73 2.68
N ILE A 31 -5.88 10.86 3.60
CA ILE A 31 -6.78 9.73 3.36
C ILE A 31 -8.22 10.24 3.36
N LEU A 32 -8.94 9.98 2.27
CA LEU A 32 -10.30 10.47 2.07
C LEU A 32 -11.34 9.37 2.31
N ASP A 33 -11.31 8.30 1.53
CA ASP A 33 -12.36 7.27 1.52
C ASP A 33 -11.83 5.85 1.31
N ASP A 34 -12.64 4.85 1.66
CA ASP A 34 -12.44 3.47 1.25
C ASP A 34 -13.09 3.25 -0.13
N ILE A 35 -12.30 2.91 -1.16
CA ILE A 35 -12.78 2.77 -2.55
C ILE A 35 -12.74 1.33 -3.06
N GLY A 36 -12.21 0.40 -2.28
CA GLY A 36 -12.28 -1.01 -2.64
C GLY A 36 -11.57 -1.93 -1.67
N GLU A 37 -11.88 -3.21 -1.78
CA GLU A 37 -11.16 -4.29 -1.11
C GLU A 37 -10.94 -5.40 -2.13
N GLY A 38 -9.68 -5.77 -2.35
CA GLY A 38 -9.30 -6.82 -3.28
C GLY A 38 -8.57 -7.96 -2.59
N ALA A 39 -8.21 -8.98 -3.36
CA ALA A 39 -7.51 -10.17 -2.85
C ALA A 39 -6.22 -9.87 -2.06
N CYS A 40 -5.56 -8.75 -2.36
CA CYS A 40 -4.32 -8.34 -1.70
C CYS A 40 -4.52 -7.31 -0.57
N GLY A 41 -5.75 -6.86 -0.30
CA GLY A 41 -6.06 -5.91 0.76
C GLY A 41 -6.89 -4.71 0.32
N LYS A 42 -6.92 -3.68 1.18
CA LYS A 42 -7.81 -2.52 1.04
C LYS A 42 -7.22 -1.47 0.11
N VAL A 43 -8.09 -0.74 -0.59
CA VAL A 43 -7.73 0.39 -1.43
C VAL A 43 -8.46 1.62 -0.92
N LYS A 44 -7.70 2.68 -0.65
CA LYS A 44 -8.22 3.97 -0.17
C LYS A 44 -8.03 5.06 -1.21
N LEU A 45 -8.99 5.97 -1.31
CA LEU A 45 -8.82 7.24 -1.99
C LEU A 45 -8.00 8.16 -1.09
N ALA A 46 -7.05 8.87 -1.68
CA ALA A 46 -6.27 9.86 -0.97
C ALA A 46 -5.96 11.06 -1.87
N TYR A 47 -5.65 12.19 -1.23
CA TYR A 47 -5.14 13.37 -1.92
C TYR A 47 -3.66 13.57 -1.60
N SER A 48 -2.83 13.68 -2.63
CA SER A 48 -1.42 14.00 -2.46
C SER A 48 -1.25 15.49 -2.21
N LEU A 49 -0.77 15.84 -1.02
CA LEU A 49 -0.54 17.24 -0.63
C LEU A 49 0.63 17.87 -1.41
N GLU A 50 1.59 17.06 -1.83
CA GLU A 50 2.76 17.51 -2.59
C GLU A 50 2.43 17.70 -4.09
N ARG A 51 1.70 16.75 -4.68
CA ARG A 51 1.43 16.73 -6.13
C ARG A 51 0.10 17.39 -6.50
N HIS A 52 -0.73 17.73 -5.52
CA HIS A 52 -2.06 18.30 -5.70
C HIS A 52 -3.00 17.47 -6.59
N ILE A 53 -2.86 16.14 -6.52
CA ILE A 53 -3.69 15.19 -7.30
C ILE A 53 -4.30 14.11 -6.41
N THR A 54 -5.44 13.59 -6.85
CA THR A 54 -6.09 12.43 -6.24
C THR A 54 -5.37 11.14 -6.66
N VAL A 55 -5.15 10.26 -5.68
CA VAL A 55 -4.43 8.99 -5.82
C VAL A 55 -5.19 7.86 -5.14
N ALA A 56 -4.87 6.62 -5.52
CA ALA A 56 -5.32 5.43 -4.81
C ALA A 56 -4.16 4.85 -3.98
N VAL A 57 -4.44 4.42 -2.76
CA VAL A 57 -3.48 3.81 -1.84
C VAL A 57 -3.92 2.38 -1.55
N LYS A 58 -3.22 1.40 -2.14
CA LYS A 58 -3.42 -0.02 -1.85
C LYS A 58 -2.62 -0.41 -0.61
N ILE A 59 -3.31 -0.93 0.40
CA ILE A 59 -2.77 -1.33 1.69
C ILE A 59 -2.69 -2.86 1.71
N VAL A 60 -1.48 -3.38 1.75
CA VAL A 60 -1.21 -4.82 1.71
C VAL A 60 -0.62 -5.27 3.04
N ARG A 61 -1.20 -6.30 3.66
CA ARG A 61 -0.67 -6.88 4.91
C ARG A 61 0.48 -7.83 4.60
N ARG A 62 1.62 -7.65 5.25
CA ARG A 62 2.71 -8.63 5.23
C ARG A 62 2.29 -9.87 6.03
N ALA A 63 2.60 -11.05 5.51
CA ALA A 63 2.68 -12.24 6.35
C ALA A 63 3.90 -12.07 7.26
N VAL A 64 3.66 -11.82 8.55
CA VAL A 64 4.73 -11.86 9.55
C VAL A 64 5.00 -13.34 9.80
N ASN A 65 6.12 -13.85 9.31
CA ASN A 65 6.66 -15.11 9.82
C ASN A 65 7.16 -14.81 11.23
N VAL A 66 6.27 -14.90 12.22
CA VAL A 66 6.70 -14.97 13.62
C VAL A 66 7.51 -16.27 13.70
N GLY A 67 8.83 -16.11 13.69
CA GLY A 67 9.74 -17.20 13.94
C GLY A 67 9.31 -17.89 15.22
N THR A 68 9.11 -19.20 15.12
CA THR A 68 9.10 -20.15 16.22
C THR A 68 10.36 -19.94 17.08
N GLY A 69 10.29 -18.99 18.00
CA GLY A 69 11.14 -18.96 19.18
C GLY A 69 10.66 -20.05 20.13
N ASN A 70 11.56 -20.93 20.55
CA ASN A 70 11.37 -21.93 21.59
C ASN A 70 10.52 -21.40 22.76
N GLY A 71 9.32 -21.94 22.95
CA GLY A 71 8.46 -21.62 24.08
C GLY A 71 7.23 -22.51 24.08
N ARG A 72 7.09 -23.31 25.12
CA ARG A 72 6.07 -24.34 25.30
C ARG A 72 4.67 -23.70 25.40
N THR A 73 3.66 -24.57 25.30
CA THR A 73 2.22 -24.37 25.64
C THR A 73 1.30 -23.60 24.69
N GLY A 74 0.35 -24.33 24.11
CA GLY A 74 -1.07 -23.95 24.17
C GLY A 74 -1.64 -23.13 23.02
N GLY A 75 -2.23 -23.83 22.04
CA GLY A 75 -3.46 -23.47 21.33
C GLY A 75 -3.68 -22.02 20.88
N ASN A 76 -3.43 -21.75 19.59
CA ASN A 76 -4.46 -21.21 18.71
C ASN A 76 -3.94 -21.17 17.27
N LEU A 77 -4.75 -21.68 16.33
CA LEU A 77 -4.54 -21.51 14.89
C LEU A 77 -4.74 -20.04 14.49
N GLY A 78 -3.78 -19.18 14.84
CA GLY A 78 -3.74 -17.78 14.48
C GLY A 78 -3.74 -17.63 12.96
N ARG A 79 -4.90 -17.23 12.43
CA ARG A 79 -5.21 -16.98 11.02
C ARG A 79 -4.02 -16.45 10.22
N ARG A 80 -3.47 -17.28 9.32
CA ARG A 80 -2.54 -16.85 8.26
C ARG A 80 -3.30 -16.00 7.23
N SER A 81 -3.52 -14.73 7.53
CA SER A 81 -4.30 -13.81 6.67
C SER A 81 -3.43 -12.71 6.04
N GLY A 82 -2.12 -12.93 5.93
CA GLY A 82 -1.17 -12.03 5.26
C GLY A 82 -0.64 -12.65 3.96
N VAL A 83 -0.22 -11.82 3.01
CA VAL A 83 0.47 -12.29 1.79
C VAL A 83 1.94 -12.59 2.10
N ASN A 84 2.44 -13.74 1.63
CA ASN A 84 3.85 -14.13 1.80
C ASN A 84 4.78 -13.07 1.18
N GLU A 85 5.94 -12.86 1.79
CA GLU A 85 6.96 -11.88 1.37
C GLU A 85 7.41 -12.11 -0.08
N GLU A 86 7.51 -13.37 -0.52
CA GLU A 86 7.81 -13.71 -1.91
C GLU A 86 6.69 -13.27 -2.87
N THR A 87 5.42 -13.48 -2.50
CA THR A 87 4.27 -13.03 -3.29
C THR A 87 4.21 -11.52 -3.36
N LEU A 88 4.51 -10.83 -2.26
CA LEU A 88 4.64 -9.38 -2.19
C LEU A 88 5.74 -8.86 -3.11
N ARG A 89 6.96 -9.43 -3.01
CA ARG A 89 8.07 -9.07 -3.89
C ARG A 89 7.72 -9.32 -5.35
N ARG A 90 7.09 -10.45 -5.66
CA ARG A 90 6.64 -10.76 -7.02
C ARG A 90 5.60 -9.77 -7.51
N GLU A 91 4.64 -9.37 -6.68
CA GLU A 91 3.62 -8.38 -7.03
C GLU A 91 4.26 -7.00 -7.26
N ILE A 92 5.16 -6.56 -6.37
CA ILE A 92 5.93 -5.32 -6.54
C ILE A 92 6.76 -5.38 -7.83
N ASP A 93 7.43 -6.51 -8.09
CA ASP A 93 8.24 -6.70 -9.29
C ASP A 93 7.40 -6.79 -10.55
N LEU A 94 6.21 -7.39 -10.48
CA LEU A 94 5.23 -7.36 -11.57
C LEU A 94 4.75 -5.94 -11.81
N MET A 95 4.41 -5.17 -10.77
CA MET A 95 4.05 -3.75 -10.91
C MET A 95 5.20 -2.91 -11.48
N LYS A 96 6.45 -3.19 -11.08
CA LYS A 96 7.67 -2.58 -11.65
C LYS A 96 7.90 -2.98 -13.11
N ARG A 97 7.55 -4.22 -13.50
CA ARG A 97 7.72 -4.77 -14.86
C ARG A 97 6.57 -4.40 -15.81
N LEU A 98 5.35 -4.21 -15.30
CA LEU A 98 4.15 -3.78 -16.03
C LEU A 98 4.16 -2.27 -16.34
N ARG A 99 5.34 -1.74 -16.68
CA ARG A 99 5.53 -0.38 -17.20
C ARG A 99 5.00 -0.29 -18.63
N HIS A 100 3.67 -0.38 -18.77
CA HIS A 100 2.99 0.10 -19.96
C HIS A 100 2.45 1.50 -19.63
N PRO A 101 2.65 2.52 -20.49
CA PRO A 101 2.25 3.92 -20.25
C PRO A 101 0.75 4.13 -19.92
N ASN A 102 -0.08 3.08 -20.02
CA ASN A 102 -1.53 3.16 -19.85
C ASN A 102 -2.12 2.29 -18.72
N LEU A 103 -1.33 1.51 -17.96
CA LEU A 103 -1.94 0.48 -17.10
C LEU A 103 -1.88 0.75 -15.59
N ILE A 104 -0.74 1.10 -14.96
CA ILE A 104 -0.73 1.52 -13.53
C ILE A 104 0.41 2.50 -13.29
N SER A 105 0.13 3.79 -13.17
CA SER A 105 1.13 4.79 -12.77
C SER A 105 1.37 4.68 -11.25
N LEU A 106 2.28 3.79 -10.84
CA LEU A 106 2.75 3.67 -9.46
C LEU A 106 3.65 4.87 -9.12
N PHE A 107 3.22 5.70 -8.18
CA PHE A 107 3.94 6.90 -7.74
C PHE A 107 4.94 6.59 -6.62
N GLU A 108 4.51 5.86 -5.59
CA GLU A 108 5.33 5.59 -4.42
C GLU A 108 5.04 4.21 -3.83
N VAL A 109 6.08 3.58 -3.28
CA VAL A 109 5.96 2.38 -2.43
C VAL A 109 6.49 2.74 -1.05
N ILE A 110 5.63 2.71 -0.04
CA ILE A 110 6.02 2.92 1.37
C ILE A 110 6.23 1.55 2.00
N ASP A 111 7.49 1.16 2.09
CA ASP A 111 8.01 -0.15 2.51
C ASP A 111 8.82 0.02 3.81
N ASP A 112 8.15 0.41 4.89
CA ASP A 112 8.79 0.47 6.20
C ASP A 112 9.00 -0.97 6.72
N PRO A 113 10.24 -1.39 6.99
CA PRO A 113 10.56 -2.75 7.43
C PRO A 113 9.98 -3.07 8.82
N ASN A 114 9.71 -2.05 9.63
CA ASN A 114 9.10 -2.21 10.95
C ASN A 114 7.57 -2.21 10.88
N ALA A 115 6.98 -1.89 9.73
CA ALA A 115 5.54 -1.89 9.53
C ALA A 115 5.03 -3.24 9.00
N GLU A 116 3.96 -3.75 9.61
CA GLU A 116 3.24 -4.96 9.15
C GLU A 116 2.49 -4.76 7.81
N LYS A 117 2.45 -3.53 7.28
CA LYS A 117 1.70 -3.16 6.09
C LYS A 117 2.59 -2.43 5.10
N LEU A 118 2.44 -2.79 3.83
CA LEU A 118 2.99 -2.11 2.67
C LEU A 118 1.93 -1.19 2.06
N TYR A 119 2.31 -0.01 1.60
CA TYR A 119 1.40 0.94 0.94
C TYR A 119 1.90 1.22 -0.47
N LEU A 120 1.03 1.03 -1.46
CA LEU A 120 1.32 1.29 -2.87
C LEU A 120 0.44 2.44 -3.32
N VAL A 121 1.09 3.57 -3.61
CA VAL A 121 0.43 4.78 -4.08
C VAL A 121 0.43 4.77 -5.60
N MET A 122 -0.76 4.81 -6.19
CA MET A 122 -0.95 4.73 -7.62
C MET A 122 -1.89 5.83 -8.10
N ARG A 123 -1.81 6.17 -9.39
CA ARG A 123 -2.78 7.05 -10.04
C ARG A 123 -4.20 6.52 -9.79
N PHE A 124 -5.06 7.39 -9.28
CA PHE A 124 -6.48 7.12 -9.24
C PHE A 124 -7.02 7.21 -10.67
N ALA A 125 -7.55 6.11 -11.18
CA ALA A 125 -8.31 6.12 -12.41
C ALA A 125 -9.76 6.35 -12.03
N ASP A 126 -10.24 7.58 -12.21
CA ASP A 126 -11.66 7.91 -12.14
C ASP A 126 -12.34 7.31 -13.38
N LYS A 127 -12.48 5.99 -13.37
CA LYS A 127 -13.31 5.26 -14.31
C LYS A 127 -14.55 4.91 -13.52
N GLY A 128 -15.58 5.75 -13.68
CA GLY A 128 -16.95 5.39 -13.35
C GLY A 128 -17.18 3.94 -13.77
N SER A 129 -17.65 3.15 -12.81
CA SER A 129 -18.10 1.78 -13.02
C SER A 129 -18.82 1.74 -14.35
N VAL A 130 -18.27 1.05 -15.35
CA VAL A 130 -19.09 0.67 -16.49
C VAL A 130 -20.14 -0.25 -15.89
N GLY A 131 -21.38 0.23 -15.86
CA GLY A 131 -22.53 -0.47 -15.29
C GLY A 131 -22.82 -1.80 -15.97
#